data_AF-A0A1Q7ATG2-F1
#
_entry.id   AF-A0A1Q7ATG2-F1
#
_cell.length_a   1.000
_cell.length_b   1.000
_cell.length_c   1.000
_cell.angle_alpha   90.00
_cell.angle_beta   90.00
_cell.angle_gamma   90.00
#
_symmetry.space_group_name_H-M   'P 1'
#
loop_
_entity.id
_entity.type
_entity.pdbx_description
1 polymer ?
#
loop_
_entity_poly.entity_id
_entity_poly.type
_entity_poly.pdbx_seq_one_letter_code
_entity_poly.pdbx_strand_id
1 'polypeptide(L)'
;MSRFLYDGRVWKFENEVMSVSMDDATFQKHLNAYLTSKGIDTRTYLQLLAYVDQVLNQRIEAAAHLENPEYWRDIDDPFIRIIMYGIWQKQRKS
;
A
#
# COMPACT_ATOMS: atom_id res chain seq x y z
N MET A 1 13.84 27.66 29.51
CA MET A 1 14.51 26.52 28.82
C MET A 1 13.53 25.38 28.60
N SER A 2 13.51 24.74 27.43
CA SER A 2 12.67 23.55 27.18
C SER A 2 13.43 22.26 27.48
N ARG A 3 12.82 21.35 28.25
CA ARG A 3 13.40 20.04 28.62
C ARG A 3 12.63 18.92 27.94
N PHE A 4 13.34 18.04 27.25
CA PHE A 4 12.81 16.83 26.62
C PHE A 4 13.54 15.61 27.20
N LEU A 5 12.82 14.71 27.84
CA LEU A 5 13.40 13.56 28.53
C LEU A 5 12.54 12.30 28.39
N TYR A 6 13.23 11.16 28.34
CA TYR A 6 12.65 9.85 28.56
C TYR A 6 13.37 9.17 29.71
N ASP A 7 12.63 8.73 30.73
CA ASP A 7 13.18 8.06 31.91
C ASP A 7 13.11 6.53 31.86
N GLY A 8 12.81 5.97 30.68
CA GLY A 8 12.61 4.53 30.48
C GLY A 8 11.18 4.07 30.70
N ARG A 9 10.27 4.95 31.13
CA ARG A 9 8.82 4.67 31.25
C ARG A 9 7.95 5.80 30.71
N VAL A 10 8.36 7.04 30.93
CA VAL A 10 7.54 8.22 30.67
C VAL A 10 8.35 9.26 29.90
N TRP A 11 7.74 9.83 28.88
CA TRP A 11 8.20 11.03 28.19
C TRP A 11 7.78 12.27 28.98
N LYS A 12 8.71 13.20 29.19
CA LYS A 12 8.49 14.48 29.88
C LYS A 12 8.95 15.63 29.01
N PHE A 13 8.04 16.59 28.82
CA PHE A 13 8.24 17.83 28.09
C PHE A 13 7.92 18.98 29.02
N GLU A 14 8.84 19.91 29.19
CA GLU A 14 8.63 21.05 30.08
C GLU A 14 9.19 22.31 29.45
N ASN A 15 8.47 23.42 29.60
CA ASN A 15 8.97 24.76 29.30
C ASN A 15 8.47 25.74 30.38
N GLU A 16 8.63 27.04 30.15
CA GLU A 16 8.26 28.08 31.11
C GLU A 16 6.75 28.23 31.34
N VAL A 17 5.91 27.60 30.51
CA VAL A 17 4.44 27.76 30.51
C VAL A 17 3.72 26.46 30.87
N MET A 18 4.29 25.30 30.55
CA MET A 18 3.63 24.01 30.75
C MET A 18 4.61 22.84 30.92
N SER A 19 4.09 21.79 31.56
CA SER A 19 4.70 20.47 31.63
C SER A 19 3.71 19.41 31.14
N VAL A 20 4.18 18.51 30.28
CA VAL A 20 3.42 17.40 29.71
C VAL A 20 4.19 16.12 29.97
N SER A 21 3.48 15.11 30.48
CA SER A 21 4.03 13.77 30.66
C SER A 21 3.11 12.72 30.06
N MET A 22 3.67 11.73 29.38
CA MET A 22 2.91 10.62 28.78
C MET A 22 3.76 9.35 28.72
N ASP A 23 3.11 8.19 28.67
CA ASP A 23 3.83 6.93 28.44
C ASP A 23 4.40 6.84 27.01
N ASP A 24 5.30 5.88 26.79
CA ASP A 24 5.91 5.68 25.47
C ASP A 24 4.87 5.35 24.39
N ALA A 25 3.88 4.52 24.68
CA ALA A 25 2.84 4.15 23.71
C ALA A 25 2.07 5.37 23.19
N THR A 26 1.74 6.31 24.08
CA THR A 26 1.07 7.56 23.74
C THR A 26 1.97 8.47 22.93
N PHE A 27 3.24 8.58 23.28
CA PHE A 27 4.20 9.35 22.50
C PHE A 27 4.37 8.78 21.09
N GLN A 28 4.59 7.45 20.95
CA GLN A 28 4.72 6.78 19.65
C GLN A 28 3.47 6.98 18.79
N LYS A 29 2.26 6.94 19.38
CA LYS A 29 1.01 7.24 18.68
C LYS A 29 1.01 8.65 18.09
N HIS A 30 1.38 9.66 18.87
CA HIS A 30 1.44 11.05 18.39
C HIS A 30 2.56 11.28 17.38
N LEU A 31 3.72 10.63 17.57
CA LEU A 31 4.82 10.66 16.62
C LEU A 31 4.39 10.09 15.27
N ASN A 32 3.76 8.91 15.26
CA ASN A 32 3.27 8.29 14.04
C ASN A 32 2.23 9.16 13.34
N ALA A 33 1.25 9.71 14.07
CA ALA A 33 0.26 10.63 13.50
C ALA A 33 0.93 11.86 12.85
N TYR A 34 1.96 12.42 13.49
CA TYR A 34 2.72 13.53 12.93
C TYR A 34 3.46 13.13 11.64
N LEU A 35 4.17 12.00 11.65
CA LEU A 35 4.89 11.50 10.46
C LEU A 35 3.93 11.22 9.30
N THR A 36 2.79 10.57 9.55
CA THR A 36 1.75 10.34 8.54
C THR A 36 1.22 11.65 7.96
N SER A 37 1.02 12.69 8.79
CA SER A 37 0.60 14.02 8.32
C SER A 37 1.63 14.69 7.38
N LYS A 38 2.89 14.24 7.42
CA LYS A 38 3.97 14.66 6.52
C LYS A 38 4.14 13.73 5.32
N GLY A 39 3.26 12.73 5.15
CA GLY A 39 3.36 11.73 4.09
C GLY A 39 4.46 10.69 4.31
N ILE A 40 4.98 10.57 5.54
CA ILE A 40 5.98 9.57 5.90
C ILE A 40 5.27 8.30 6.34
N ASP A 41 5.64 7.18 5.74
CA ASP A 41 5.12 5.86 6.09
C ASP A 41 5.64 5.41 7.46
N THR A 42 4.75 4.98 8.33
CA THR A 42 5.04 4.55 9.71
C THR A 42 4.82 3.06 9.92
N ARG A 43 4.63 2.29 8.84
CA ARG A 43 4.51 0.83 8.93
C ARG A 43 5.78 0.23 9.52
N THR A 44 5.62 -0.72 10.43
CA THR A 44 6.74 -1.51 10.95
C THR A 44 7.32 -2.39 9.84
N TYR A 45 8.52 -2.90 10.06
CA TYR A 45 9.15 -3.86 9.13
C TYR A 45 8.24 -5.05 8.80
N LEU A 46 7.56 -5.63 9.80
CA LEU A 46 6.63 -6.74 9.59
C LEU A 46 5.39 -6.31 8.78
N GLN A 47 4.87 -5.10 9.03
CA GLN A 47 3.74 -4.55 8.26
C GLN A 47 4.13 -4.25 6.82
N LEU A 48 5.37 -3.82 6.55
CA LEU A 48 5.89 -3.62 5.21
C LEU A 48 6.01 -4.95 4.46
N LEU A 49 6.52 -6.00 5.10
CA LEU A 49 6.58 -7.34 4.50
C LEU A 49 5.18 -7.86 4.15
N ALA A 50 4.24 -7.78 5.09
CA ALA A 50 2.86 -8.20 4.86
C ALA A 50 2.19 -7.41 3.70
N TYR A 51 2.48 -6.12 3.60
CA TYR A 51 2.00 -5.30 2.49
C TYR A 51 2.61 -5.73 1.15
N VAL A 52 3.91 -6.03 1.11
CA VAL A 52 4.57 -6.52 -0.11
C VAL A 52 3.92 -7.83 -0.57
N ASP A 53 3.69 -8.77 0.34
CA ASP A 53 3.04 -10.05 0.02
C ASP A 53 1.62 -9.83 -0.54
N GLN A 54 0.85 -8.92 0.07
CA GLN A 54 -0.48 -8.57 -0.42
C GLN A 54 -0.43 -8.01 -1.85
N VAL A 55 0.48 -7.07 -2.13
CA VAL A 55 0.64 -6.47 -3.47
C VAL A 55 1.06 -7.53 -4.49
N LEU A 56 1.95 -8.45 -4.11
CA LEU A 56 2.35 -9.55 -5.00
C LEU A 56 1.17 -10.46 -5.34
N ASN A 57 0.34 -10.83 -4.36
CA ASN A 57 -0.85 -11.64 -4.61
C ASN A 57 -1.85 -10.93 -5.53
N GLN A 58 -2.10 -9.64 -5.29
CA GLN A 58 -2.97 -8.83 -6.17
C GLN A 58 -2.46 -8.78 -7.61
N ARG A 59 -1.14 -8.73 -7.81
CA ARG A 59 -0.55 -8.77 -9.14
C ARG A 59 -0.74 -10.12 -9.82
N ILE A 60 -0.62 -11.22 -9.08
CA ILE A 60 -0.87 -12.57 -9.59
C ILE A 60 -2.34 -12.71 -10.01
N GLU A 61 -3.27 -12.27 -9.16
CA GLU A 61 -4.70 -12.29 -9.46
C GLU A 61 -5.03 -11.42 -10.68
N ALA A 62 -4.48 -10.21 -10.75
CA ALA A 62 -4.65 -9.33 -11.91
C ALA A 62 -4.10 -9.97 -13.19
N ALA A 63 -2.93 -10.62 -13.14
CA ALA A 63 -2.37 -11.32 -14.29
C ALA A 63 -3.31 -12.40 -14.81
N ALA A 64 -3.92 -13.20 -13.92
CA ALA A 64 -4.90 -14.22 -14.31
C ALA A 64 -6.16 -13.62 -14.97
N HIS A 65 -6.61 -12.44 -14.52
CA HIS A 65 -7.70 -11.72 -15.19
C HIS A 65 -7.29 -11.22 -16.59
N LEU A 66 -6.06 -10.72 -16.72
CA LEU A 66 -5.50 -10.27 -17.99
C LEU A 66 -5.21 -11.41 -18.97
N GLU A 67 -5.09 -12.66 -18.51
CA GLU A 67 -4.98 -13.83 -19.39
C GLU A 67 -6.28 -14.12 -20.16
N ASN A 68 -7.43 -13.61 -19.72
CA ASN A 68 -8.70 -13.78 -20.42
C ASN A 68 -8.76 -12.89 -21.68
N PRO A 69 -8.81 -13.45 -22.91
CA PRO A 69 -8.88 -12.65 -24.13
C PRO A 69 -10.09 -11.72 -24.20
N GLU A 70 -11.21 -12.05 -23.55
CA GLU A 70 -12.40 -11.19 -23.52
C GLU A 70 -12.18 -9.88 -22.76
N TYR A 71 -11.24 -9.83 -21.80
CA TYR A 71 -10.89 -8.57 -21.11
C TYR A 71 -10.39 -7.52 -22.11
N TRP A 72 -9.66 -7.95 -23.14
CA TRP A 72 -9.03 -7.07 -24.11
C TRP A 72 -9.99 -6.60 -25.21
N ARG A 73 -11.18 -7.19 -25.31
CA ARG A 73 -12.10 -7.01 -26.43
C ARG A 73 -12.51 -5.55 -26.67
N ASP A 74 -12.69 -4.80 -25.59
CA ASP A 74 -13.20 -3.42 -25.61
C ASP A 74 -12.11 -2.38 -25.29
N ILE A 75 -10.84 -2.79 -25.25
CA ILE A 75 -9.71 -1.90 -24.96
C ILE A 75 -9.22 -1.23 -26.24
N ASP A 76 -9.31 0.10 -26.28
CA ASP A 76 -8.80 0.94 -27.37
C ASP A 76 -7.34 1.37 -27.09
N ASP A 77 -6.42 0.41 -27.20
CA ASP A 77 -4.98 0.65 -27.12
C ASP A 77 -4.32 0.41 -28.50
N PRO A 78 -3.69 1.42 -29.13
CA PRO A 78 -3.13 1.30 -30.47
C PRO A 78 -1.97 0.30 -30.57
N PHE A 79 -1.39 -0.13 -29.44
CA PHE A 79 -0.32 -1.12 -29.39
C PHE A 79 -0.84 -2.56 -29.22
N ILE A 80 -2.15 -2.75 -29.04
CA ILE A 80 -2.77 -4.07 -28.88
C ILE A 80 -3.44 -4.48 -30.19
N ARG A 81 -3.07 -5.67 -30.70
CA ARG A 81 -3.66 -6.24 -31.91
C ARG A 81 -4.55 -7.43 -31.58
N ILE A 82 -5.85 -7.30 -31.82
CA ILE A 82 -6.84 -8.37 -31.61
C ILE A 82 -7.10 -9.10 -32.92
N ILE A 83 -6.95 -10.42 -32.94
CA ILE A 83 -7.23 -11.28 -34.10
C ILE A 83 -8.44 -12.16 -33.76
N MET A 84 -9.58 -11.90 -34.39
CA MET A 84 -10.78 -12.73 -34.26
C MET A 84 -10.77 -13.83 -35.32
N TYR A 85 -10.71 -15.10 -34.90
CA TYR A 85 -10.84 -16.24 -35.80
C TYR A 85 -12.32 -16.51 -36.10
N GLY A 86 -12.92 -15.71 -36.96
CA GLY A 86 -14.22 -16.04 -37.54
C GLY A 86 -14.11 -17.28 -38.43
N ILE A 87 -14.77 -18.38 -38.05
CA ILE A 87 -15.16 -19.48 -38.96
C ILE A 87 -14.02 -20.45 -39.40
N TRP A 88 -13.24 -21.02 -38.46
CA TRP A 88 -12.43 -22.23 -38.76
C TRP A 88 -13.19 -23.56 -38.60
N GLN A 89 -14.46 -23.54 -38.19
CA GLN A 89 -15.27 -24.76 -38.02
C GLN A 89 -16.20 -25.12 -39.20
N LYS A 90 -16.45 -24.24 -40.17
CA LYS A 90 -17.29 -24.58 -41.34
C LYS A 90 -16.55 -25.18 -42.54
N GLN A 91 -15.21 -25.10 -42.60
CA GLN A 91 -14.44 -25.62 -43.75
C GLN A 91 -13.82 -27.02 -43.53
N ARG A 92 -13.97 -27.63 -42.35
CA ARG A 92 -13.52 -29.03 -42.10
C ARG A 92 -14.61 -30.09 -42.30
N LYS A 93 -15.83 -29.69 -42.71
CA LYS A 93 -16.96 -30.57 -43.03
C LYS A 93 -17.53 -30.34 -44.44
N SER A 94 -16.67 -29.92 -45.38
CA SER A 94 -16.96 -29.89 -46.81
C SER A 94 -16.06 -30.88 -47.53
#